data_AF-A0A963FCR3-F1
#
_entry.id   AF-A0A963FCR3-F1
#
_cell.length_a   1.000
_cell.length_b   1.000
_cell.length_c   1.000
_cell.angle_alpha   90.00
_cell.angle_beta   90.00
_cell.angle_gamma   90.00
#
_symmetry.space_group_name_H-M   'P 1'
#
loop_
_entity.id
_entity.type
_entity.pdbx_description
1 polymer ?
#
loop_
_entity_poly.entity_id
_entity_poly.type
_entity_poly.pdbx_seq_one_letter_code
_entity_poly.pdbx_strand_id
1 'polypeptide(L)'
;MTRTMTLRFERNHLCLVSLLLMVFVICFSSRVSSAGETGPERVIQQISERLLVIFKQEQDRLRSDPARLYQLANEVLVPHIDFSKVSSLVLGKHWNRATPDQQEAFKAQFQRLLVRTYSTAFTELKEWEIRFLPTRESGSGVDTAVRTQLLLPQVDPIEVLYHMHLKDGNWMAYDVKIDGISLITNYRTSFNREVRSIGMDGLIRKITALNEKRVQKQDVNHS
;
A
#
# COMPACT_ATOMS: atom_id res chain seq x y z
N MET A 1 68.47 53.92 16.39
CA MET A 1 68.91 54.20 17.76
C MET A 1 67.70 54.53 18.62
N THR A 2 67.53 53.75 19.69
CA THR A 2 66.91 54.11 20.99
C THR A 2 65.47 54.65 21.07
N ARG A 3 64.58 53.73 21.46
CA ARG A 3 63.62 53.79 22.58
C ARG A 3 63.20 55.17 23.12
N THR A 4 61.90 55.40 23.05
CA THR A 4 61.06 56.29 23.87
C THR A 4 59.68 55.60 23.94
N MET A 5 58.84 55.68 24.96
CA MET A 5 58.86 56.22 26.31
C MET A 5 57.51 55.73 26.89
N THR A 6 57.53 55.17 28.09
CA THR A 6 56.32 54.82 28.88
C THR A 6 55.51 56.07 29.23
N LEU A 7 54.17 55.94 29.38
CA LEU A 7 53.29 56.52 30.44
C LEU A 7 51.81 56.43 30.00
N ARG A 8 50.94 55.71 30.73
CA ARG A 8 50.03 56.16 31.82
C ARG A 8 48.66 56.63 31.27
N PHE A 9 47.64 55.77 31.30
CA PHE A 9 46.62 55.56 32.35
C PHE A 9 45.32 56.34 32.07
N GLU A 10 44.20 55.61 32.11
CA GLU A 10 42.78 56.03 32.02
C GLU A 10 42.33 56.47 30.62
N ARG A 11 41.19 56.04 30.06
CA ARG A 11 39.86 55.96 30.67
C ARG A 11 38.91 55.28 29.65
N ASN A 12 38.15 54.30 30.10
CA ASN A 12 36.76 54.01 29.73
C ASN A 12 36.32 53.96 28.25
N HIS A 13 35.84 52.76 27.89
CA HIS A 13 34.85 52.47 26.85
C HIS A 13 35.20 52.85 25.42
N LEU A 14 36.11 52.12 24.78
CA LEU A 14 36.09 51.97 23.30
C LEU A 14 37.01 50.84 22.81
N CYS A 15 36.75 49.59 23.20
CA CYS A 15 37.22 48.42 22.44
C CYS A 15 36.39 47.20 22.84
N LEU A 16 35.08 47.35 22.69
CA LEU A 16 34.13 46.26 22.56
C LEU A 16 34.23 45.68 21.13
N VAL A 17 35.46 45.39 20.67
CA VAL A 17 35.75 44.83 19.36
C VAL A 17 37.06 44.06 19.48
N SER A 18 37.00 42.77 19.15
CA SER A 18 38.14 41.90 18.85
C SER A 18 39.00 41.43 20.02
N LEU A 19 38.61 40.31 20.66
CA LEU A 19 39.44 39.10 20.66
C LEU A 19 38.67 37.87 21.19
N LEU A 20 38.35 36.95 20.26
CA LEU A 20 38.31 35.47 20.39
C LEU A 20 38.07 34.82 21.77
N LEU A 21 37.01 34.02 21.92
CA LEU A 21 37.04 32.54 21.84
C LEU A 21 35.67 31.93 22.24
N MET A 22 35.40 30.72 21.73
CA MET A 22 34.30 29.79 22.08
C MET A 22 33.01 30.02 21.27
N VAL A 23 32.95 29.63 19.99
CA VAL A 23 32.83 28.23 19.51
C VAL A 23 31.78 27.45 20.31
N PHE A 24 30.49 27.67 20.04
CA PHE A 24 29.45 26.62 19.98
C PHE A 24 28.14 27.18 19.38
N VAL A 25 28.19 27.66 18.13
CA VAL A 25 26.97 28.12 17.39
C VAL A 25 26.82 27.36 16.06
N ILE A 26 27.24 26.09 15.99
CA ILE A 26 27.09 25.34 14.74
C ILE A 26 26.45 23.98 15.02
N CYS A 27 25.36 23.75 14.29
CA CYS A 27 24.57 22.53 14.18
C CYS A 27 23.71 22.18 15.39
N PHE A 28 22.67 23.00 15.61
CA PHE A 28 21.35 22.39 15.79
C PHE A 28 21.04 21.66 14.48
N SER A 29 21.54 20.42 14.36
CA SER A 29 21.03 19.47 13.39
C SER A 29 19.61 19.18 13.84
N SER A 30 18.68 20.04 13.43
CA SER A 30 17.32 19.60 13.19
C SER A 30 17.48 18.37 12.32
N ARG A 31 17.29 17.19 12.92
CA ARG A 31 16.90 16.02 12.15
C ARG A 31 15.60 16.47 11.50
N VAL A 32 15.71 16.96 10.27
CA VAL A 32 14.63 16.81 9.30
C VAL A 32 14.46 15.31 9.27
N SER A 33 13.51 14.79 10.06
CA SER A 33 12.92 13.52 9.74
C SER A 33 12.50 13.66 8.30
N SER A 34 13.17 12.93 7.41
CA SER A 34 12.67 12.70 6.07
C SER A 34 11.25 12.14 6.24
N ALA A 35 10.26 13.01 6.17
CA ALA A 35 8.86 12.63 6.01
C ALA A 35 8.61 12.08 4.59
N GLY A 36 9.68 11.71 3.86
CA GLY A 36 9.65 11.30 2.46
C GLY A 36 9.63 9.79 2.24
N GLU A 37 9.61 8.94 3.28
CA GLU A 37 9.78 7.48 3.09
C GLU A 37 8.53 6.61 3.27
N THR A 38 7.42 7.13 3.79
CA THR A 38 6.26 6.28 4.15
C THR A 38 4.90 6.86 3.72
N GLY A 39 4.85 7.61 2.62
CA GLY A 39 3.57 8.08 2.07
C GLY A 39 2.76 6.94 1.42
N PRO A 40 1.42 7.05 1.34
CA PRO A 40 0.57 6.01 0.74
C PRO A 40 0.91 5.78 -0.73
N GLU A 41 1.24 6.84 -1.48
CA GLU A 41 1.69 6.75 -2.88
C GLU A 41 3.00 5.97 -3.00
N ARG A 42 3.93 6.18 -2.07
CA ARG A 42 5.23 5.50 -2.05
C ARG A 42 5.08 4.00 -1.80
N VAL A 43 4.14 3.59 -0.96
CA VAL A 43 3.81 2.17 -0.75
C VAL A 43 3.37 1.53 -2.06
N ILE A 44 2.43 2.15 -2.78
CA ILE A 44 1.97 1.65 -4.08
C ILE A 44 3.11 1.62 -5.10
N GLN A 45 3.94 2.66 -5.14
CA GLN A 45 5.09 2.73 -6.05
C GLN A 45 6.09 1.59 -5.81
N GLN A 46 6.52 1.39 -4.55
CA GLN A 46 7.50 0.36 -4.19
C GLN A 46 7.02 -1.05 -4.52
N ILE A 47 5.74 -1.34 -4.23
CA ILE A 47 5.13 -2.63 -4.57
C ILE A 47 5.17 -2.84 -6.09
N SER A 48 4.81 -1.80 -6.84
CA SER A 48 4.71 -1.87 -8.30
C SER A 48 6.06 -2.05 -8.98
N GLU A 49 7.08 -1.32 -8.52
CA GLU A 49 8.48 -1.47 -8.97
C GLU A 49 9.01 -2.87 -8.65
N ARG A 50 8.76 -3.37 -7.44
CA ARG A 50 9.16 -4.73 -7.02
C ARG A 50 8.50 -5.80 -7.89
N LEU A 51 7.21 -5.69 -8.16
CA LEU A 51 6.50 -6.61 -9.06
C LEU A 51 7.08 -6.56 -10.47
N LEU A 52 7.33 -5.38 -11.02
CA LEU A 52 7.89 -5.24 -12.36
C LEU A 52 9.25 -5.94 -12.50
N VAL A 53 10.13 -5.79 -11.50
CA VAL A 53 11.44 -6.47 -11.48
C VAL A 53 11.27 -7.99 -11.46
N ILE A 54 10.42 -8.51 -10.57
CA ILE A 54 10.22 -9.96 -10.43
C ILE A 54 9.58 -10.55 -11.69
N PHE A 55 8.58 -9.87 -12.26
CA PHE A 55 7.93 -10.33 -13.49
C PHE A 55 8.88 -10.34 -14.69
N LYS A 56 9.80 -9.37 -14.78
CA LYS A 56 10.85 -9.40 -15.83
C LYS A 56 11.82 -10.57 -15.68
N GLN A 57 12.07 -11.04 -14.47
CA GLN A 57 13.04 -12.11 -14.18
C GLN A 57 12.41 -13.51 -14.22
N GLU A 58 11.17 -13.66 -13.75
CA GLU A 58 10.53 -14.96 -13.54
C GLU A 58 9.26 -15.17 -14.42
N GLN A 59 9.04 -14.40 -15.49
CA GLN A 59 7.77 -14.40 -16.24
C GLN A 59 7.27 -15.79 -16.64
N ASP A 60 8.12 -16.59 -17.28
CA ASP A 60 7.75 -17.92 -17.79
C ASP A 60 7.45 -18.90 -16.64
N ARG A 61 8.16 -18.76 -15.52
CA ARG A 61 7.90 -19.53 -14.30
C ARG A 61 6.58 -19.12 -13.68
N LEU A 62 6.31 -17.83 -13.56
CA LEU A 62 5.05 -17.33 -13.00
C LEU A 62 3.83 -17.72 -13.84
N ARG A 63 3.99 -17.86 -15.17
CA ARG A 63 2.96 -18.38 -16.08
C ARG A 63 2.74 -19.89 -15.96
N SER A 64 3.80 -20.67 -15.78
CA SER A 64 3.75 -22.13 -15.77
C SER A 64 3.51 -22.73 -14.37
N ASP A 65 3.76 -21.97 -13.30
CA ASP A 65 3.62 -22.39 -11.91
C ASP A 65 2.67 -21.44 -11.15
N PRO A 66 1.35 -21.76 -11.12
CA PRO A 66 0.38 -21.00 -10.35
C PRO A 66 0.70 -20.96 -8.84
N ALA A 67 1.36 -21.97 -8.29
CA ALA A 67 1.71 -21.99 -6.87
C ALA A 67 2.77 -20.93 -6.56
N ARG A 68 3.80 -20.80 -7.41
CA ARG A 68 4.79 -19.72 -7.29
C ARG A 68 4.15 -18.34 -7.46
N LEU A 69 3.23 -18.17 -8.41
CA LEU A 69 2.50 -16.91 -8.59
C LEU A 69 1.73 -16.51 -7.32
N TYR A 70 1.03 -17.46 -6.69
CA TYR A 70 0.30 -17.20 -5.45
C TYR A 70 1.24 -16.93 -4.27
N GLN A 71 2.38 -17.62 -4.19
CA GLN A 71 3.40 -17.32 -3.18
C GLN A 71 3.92 -15.89 -3.33
N LEU A 72 4.28 -15.49 -4.55
CA LEU A 72 4.74 -14.14 -4.84
C LEU A 72 3.71 -13.08 -4.43
N ALA A 73 2.44 -13.28 -4.79
CA ALA A 73 1.37 -12.37 -4.41
C ALA A 73 1.19 -12.30 -2.87
N ASN A 74 1.32 -13.43 -2.16
CA ASN A 74 1.32 -13.42 -0.70
C ASN A 74 2.55 -12.70 -0.10
N GLU A 75 3.72 -12.81 -0.71
CA GLU A 75 4.95 -12.17 -0.24
C GLU A 75 4.97 -10.65 -0.48
N VAL A 76 4.36 -10.20 -1.58
CA VAL A 76 4.49 -8.82 -2.07
C VAL A 76 3.25 -7.97 -1.80
N LEU A 77 2.04 -8.54 -1.88
CA LEU A 77 0.80 -7.76 -1.74
C LEU A 77 0.21 -7.82 -0.34
N VAL A 78 0.10 -9.03 0.22
CA VAL A 78 -0.61 -9.26 1.49
C VAL A 78 -0.08 -8.40 2.66
N PRO A 79 1.23 -8.16 2.82
CA PRO A 79 1.74 -7.30 3.89
C PRO A 79 1.24 -5.85 3.84
N HIS A 80 0.68 -5.42 2.71
CA HIS A 80 0.21 -4.04 2.49
C HIS A 80 -1.31 -3.95 2.40
N ILE A 81 -2.04 -5.02 2.74
CA ILE A 81 -3.51 -5.07 2.70
C ILE A 81 -4.04 -5.38 4.10
N ASP A 82 -4.97 -4.55 4.61
CA ASP A 82 -5.69 -4.88 5.84
C ASP A 82 -6.87 -5.81 5.53
N PHE A 83 -6.59 -7.11 5.44
CA PHE A 83 -7.63 -8.12 5.21
C PHE A 83 -8.68 -8.20 6.33
N SER A 84 -8.38 -7.68 7.54
CA SER A 84 -9.38 -7.61 8.62
C SER A 84 -10.39 -6.49 8.32
N LYS A 85 -9.90 -5.31 7.92
CA LYS A 85 -10.76 -4.19 7.47
C LYS A 85 -11.55 -4.59 6.21
N VAL A 86 -10.89 -5.20 5.21
CA VAL A 86 -11.56 -5.73 4.01
C VAL A 86 -12.69 -6.71 4.38
N SER A 87 -12.39 -7.72 5.20
CA SER A 87 -13.36 -8.77 5.56
C SER A 87 -14.55 -8.21 6.34
N SER A 88 -14.31 -7.32 7.29
CA SER A 88 -15.36 -6.66 8.06
C SER A 88 -16.27 -5.80 7.18
N LEU A 89 -15.71 -5.07 6.22
CA LEU A 89 -16.48 -4.23 5.30
C LEU A 89 -17.31 -5.04 4.30
N VAL A 90 -16.79 -6.17 3.82
CA VAL A 90 -17.52 -7.08 2.92
C VAL A 90 -18.67 -7.79 3.64
N LEU A 91 -18.45 -8.27 4.86
CA LEU A 91 -19.49 -8.96 5.64
C LEU A 91 -20.47 -8.02 6.36
N GLY A 92 -20.06 -6.76 6.59
CA GLY A 92 -20.87 -5.76 7.28
C GLY A 92 -21.40 -6.27 8.62
N LYS A 93 -22.71 -6.18 8.85
CA LYS A 93 -23.35 -6.62 10.09
C LYS A 93 -23.12 -8.10 10.44
N HIS A 94 -22.82 -8.95 9.44
CA HIS A 94 -22.57 -10.37 9.69
C HIS A 94 -21.19 -10.61 10.32
N TRP A 95 -20.24 -9.68 10.14
CA TRP A 95 -18.93 -9.73 10.81
C TRP A 95 -19.10 -9.70 12.34
N ASN A 96 -19.88 -8.76 12.84
CA ASN A 96 -20.10 -8.57 14.29
C ASN A 96 -20.88 -9.72 14.95
N ARG A 97 -21.53 -10.58 14.16
CA ARG A 97 -22.29 -11.74 14.65
C ARG A 97 -21.50 -13.05 14.55
N ALA A 98 -20.40 -13.04 13.81
CA ALA A 98 -19.55 -14.20 13.63
C ALA A 98 -18.69 -14.41 14.88
N THR A 99 -18.39 -15.67 15.19
CA THR A 99 -17.41 -15.99 16.22
C THR A 99 -15.99 -15.59 15.77
N PRO A 100 -15.03 -15.42 16.68
CA PRO A 100 -13.63 -15.17 16.32
C PRO A 100 -13.08 -16.21 15.32
N ASP A 101 -13.39 -17.48 15.52
CA ASP A 101 -12.98 -18.56 14.61
C ASP A 101 -13.58 -18.42 13.20
N GLN A 102 -14.85 -18.02 13.12
CA GLN A 102 -15.50 -17.74 11.83
C GLN A 102 -14.91 -16.52 11.13
N GLN A 103 -14.57 -15.47 11.88
CA GLN A 103 -13.92 -14.28 11.34
C GLN A 103 -12.55 -14.62 10.75
N GLU A 104 -11.72 -15.36 11.49
CA GLU A 104 -10.41 -15.80 11.01
C GLU A 104 -10.51 -16.76 9.82
N ALA A 105 -11.41 -17.74 9.87
CA ALA A 105 -11.62 -18.68 8.77
C ALA A 105 -12.12 -17.96 7.51
N PHE A 106 -13.08 -17.05 7.63
CA PHE A 106 -13.54 -16.24 6.50
C PHE A 106 -12.41 -15.38 5.94
N LYS A 107 -11.68 -14.65 6.79
CA LYS A 107 -10.57 -13.78 6.39
C LYS A 107 -9.53 -14.56 5.60
N ALA A 108 -9.10 -15.71 6.11
CA ALA A 108 -8.12 -16.57 5.45
C ALA A 108 -8.62 -17.07 4.07
N GLN A 109 -9.87 -17.54 4.00
CA GLN A 109 -10.43 -18.05 2.74
C GLN A 109 -10.68 -16.93 1.72
N PHE A 110 -11.11 -15.76 2.17
CA PHE A 110 -11.36 -14.62 1.30
C PHE A 110 -10.06 -14.00 0.78
N GLN A 111 -9.03 -13.87 1.63
CA GLN A 111 -7.68 -13.50 1.19
C GLN A 111 -7.19 -14.43 0.09
N ARG A 112 -7.28 -15.75 0.31
CA ARG A 112 -6.87 -16.74 -0.70
C ARG A 112 -7.66 -16.59 -2.00
N LEU A 113 -8.98 -16.36 -1.92
CA LEU A 113 -9.82 -16.15 -3.09
C LEU A 113 -9.37 -14.93 -3.90
N LEU A 114 -9.15 -13.80 -3.23
CA LEU A 114 -8.74 -12.55 -3.90
C LEU A 114 -7.37 -12.70 -4.54
N VAL A 115 -6.37 -13.20 -3.80
CA VAL A 115 -5.02 -13.42 -4.33
C VAL A 115 -5.08 -14.29 -5.58
N ARG A 116 -5.83 -15.39 -5.53
CA ARG A 116 -5.95 -16.35 -6.63
C ARG A 116 -6.65 -15.77 -7.86
N THR A 117 -7.70 -14.98 -7.64
CA THR A 117 -8.53 -14.41 -8.70
C THR A 117 -7.76 -13.34 -9.47
N TYR A 118 -7.00 -12.49 -8.77
CA TYR A 118 -6.37 -11.32 -9.38
C TYR A 118 -4.90 -11.51 -9.75
N SER A 119 -4.18 -12.47 -9.15
CA SER A 119 -2.76 -12.69 -9.52
C SER A 119 -2.59 -13.14 -10.98
N THR A 120 -3.56 -13.87 -11.52
CA THR A 120 -3.53 -14.38 -12.90
C THR A 120 -3.60 -13.24 -13.93
N ALA A 121 -4.26 -12.13 -13.61
CA ALA A 121 -4.29 -10.99 -14.52
C ALA A 121 -2.88 -10.44 -14.80
N PHE A 122 -1.98 -10.51 -13.82
CA PHE A 122 -0.60 -10.03 -13.97
C PHE A 122 0.26 -10.93 -14.86
N THR A 123 -0.03 -12.23 -15.00
CA THR A 123 0.77 -13.12 -15.86
C THR A 123 0.56 -12.87 -17.35
N GLU A 124 -0.56 -12.27 -17.72
CA GLU A 124 -0.86 -11.88 -19.10
C GLU A 124 -0.17 -10.56 -19.49
N LEU A 125 0.24 -9.75 -18.51
CA LEU A 125 0.91 -8.48 -18.76
C LEU A 125 2.39 -8.70 -19.10
N LYS A 126 2.82 -8.15 -20.23
CA LYS A 126 4.24 -8.14 -20.63
C LYS A 126 4.96 -6.89 -20.14
N GLU A 127 4.29 -5.76 -20.28
CA GLU A 127 4.81 -4.44 -19.94
C GLU A 127 3.64 -3.65 -19.35
N TRP A 128 3.93 -2.88 -18.31
CA TRP A 128 2.98 -1.94 -17.74
C TRP A 128 3.74 -0.76 -17.14
N GLU A 129 3.07 0.38 -17.08
CA GLU A 129 3.51 1.57 -16.36
C GLU A 129 2.38 2.03 -15.44
N ILE A 130 2.75 2.57 -14.28
CA ILE A 130 1.79 3.21 -13.37
C ILE A 130 2.03 4.70 -13.39
N ARG A 131 1.00 5.44 -13.78
CA ARG A 131 0.97 6.90 -13.70
C ARG A 131 0.19 7.31 -12.45
N PHE A 132 0.84 8.03 -11.55
CA PHE A 132 0.16 8.63 -10.40
C PHE A 132 -0.59 9.89 -10.84
N LEU A 133 -1.83 10.01 -10.40
CA LEU A 133 -2.66 11.18 -10.63
C LEU A 133 -2.71 12.04 -9.36
N PRO A 134 -2.96 13.35 -9.47
CA PRO A 134 -3.14 14.19 -8.29
C PRO A 134 -4.21 13.64 -7.36
N THR A 135 -3.79 13.21 -6.18
CA THR A 135 -4.69 12.83 -5.10
C THR A 135 -5.24 14.12 -4.49
N ARG A 136 -6.55 14.36 -4.63
CA ARG A 136 -7.21 15.32 -3.73
C ARG A 136 -7.23 14.64 -2.37
N GLU A 137 -6.42 15.11 -1.43
CA GLU A 137 -6.44 14.63 -0.05
C GLU A 137 -7.91 14.64 0.43
N SER A 138 -8.50 13.46 0.53
CA SER A 138 -9.88 13.26 0.94
C SER A 138 -9.85 12.37 2.16
N GLY A 139 -9.62 13.01 3.31
CA GLY A 139 -9.68 12.34 4.60
C GLY A 139 -8.91 13.08 5.69
N SER A 140 -9.34 12.88 6.94
CA SER A 140 -8.44 13.02 8.10
C SER A 140 -7.18 12.19 7.83
N GLY A 141 -6.00 12.62 8.27
CA GLY A 141 -4.69 12.00 7.97
C GLY A 141 -4.48 10.51 8.32
N VAL A 142 -5.55 9.77 8.61
CA VAL A 142 -5.63 8.33 8.84
C VAL A 142 -6.33 7.55 7.71
N ASP A 143 -7.06 8.19 6.79
CA ASP A 143 -7.68 7.54 5.62
C ASP A 143 -7.43 8.40 4.36
N THR A 144 -7.14 7.76 3.23
CA THR A 144 -6.86 8.44 1.96
C THR A 144 -7.17 7.53 0.76
N ALA A 145 -7.09 8.08 -0.44
CA ALA A 145 -7.21 7.32 -1.68
C ALA A 145 -6.08 7.70 -2.65
N VAL A 146 -5.24 6.74 -3.02
CA VAL A 146 -4.17 6.95 -4.03
C VAL A 146 -4.76 6.69 -5.40
N ARG A 147 -4.69 7.68 -6.29
CA ARG A 147 -5.29 7.61 -7.63
C ARG A 147 -4.21 7.39 -8.68
N THR A 148 -4.38 6.39 -9.52
CA THR A 148 -3.40 6.00 -10.54
C THR A 148 -4.07 5.62 -11.86
N GLN A 149 -3.27 5.56 -12.92
CA GLN A 149 -3.63 4.90 -14.17
C GLN A 149 -2.64 3.78 -14.45
N LEU A 150 -3.15 2.59 -14.77
CA LEU A 150 -2.36 1.51 -15.34
C LEU A 150 -2.31 1.71 -16.86
N LEU A 151 -1.10 1.88 -17.40
CA LEU A 151 -0.86 2.05 -18.82
C LEU A 151 -0.36 0.72 -19.38
N LEU A 152 -1.10 0.19 -20.36
CA LEU A 152 -0.76 -1.03 -21.08
C LEU A 152 -0.61 -0.72 -22.57
N PRO A 153 0.25 -1.45 -23.32
CA PRO A 153 0.36 -1.27 -24.76
C PRO A 153 -0.98 -1.48 -25.46
N GLN A 154 -1.41 -0.53 -26.29
CA GLN A 154 -2.61 -0.62 -27.14
C GLN A 154 -3.95 -0.79 -26.38
N VAL A 155 -3.98 -0.46 -25.08
CA VAL A 155 -5.21 -0.43 -24.27
C VAL A 155 -5.37 0.97 -23.69
N ASP A 156 -6.62 1.43 -23.57
CA ASP A 156 -6.90 2.70 -22.91
C ASP A 156 -6.41 2.67 -21.44
N PRO A 157 -5.94 3.81 -20.88
CA PRO A 157 -5.51 3.88 -19.50
C PRO A 157 -6.61 3.42 -18.53
N ILE A 158 -6.31 2.42 -17.70
CA ILE A 158 -7.24 1.87 -16.72
C ILE A 158 -7.11 2.66 -15.42
N GLU A 159 -8.19 3.25 -14.92
CA GLU A 159 -8.14 4.01 -13.67
C GLU A 159 -8.17 3.06 -12.47
N VAL A 160 -7.20 3.21 -11.56
CA VAL A 160 -7.13 2.44 -10.32
C VAL A 160 -7.03 3.38 -9.12
N LEU A 161 -7.98 3.24 -8.19
CA LEU A 161 -8.05 4.00 -6.94
C LEU A 161 -7.85 3.06 -5.75
N TYR A 162 -6.77 3.24 -5.01
CA TYR A 162 -6.44 2.48 -3.81
C TYR A 162 -6.92 3.22 -2.58
N HIS A 163 -7.94 2.70 -1.90
CA HIS A 163 -8.34 3.24 -0.60
C HIS A 163 -7.41 2.67 0.48
N MET A 164 -6.75 3.57 1.20
CA MET A 164 -5.73 3.22 2.18
C MET A 164 -6.02 3.88 3.52
N HIS A 165 -5.57 3.25 4.61
CA HIS A 165 -5.61 3.83 5.94
C HIS A 165 -4.29 3.63 6.67
N LEU A 166 -3.98 4.55 7.57
CA LEU A 166 -2.81 4.44 8.42
C LEU A 166 -3.14 3.50 9.60
N LYS A 167 -2.38 2.42 9.72
CA LYS A 167 -2.50 1.41 10.79
C LYS A 167 -1.13 1.14 11.38
N ASP A 168 -0.98 1.40 12.66
CA ASP A 168 0.27 1.18 13.39
C ASP A 168 1.49 1.82 12.69
N GLY A 169 1.28 3.01 12.12
CA GLY A 169 2.31 3.76 11.37
C GLY A 169 2.53 3.31 9.91
N ASN A 170 1.79 2.31 9.43
CA ASN A 170 1.91 1.77 8.08
C ASN A 170 0.65 2.06 7.26
N TRP A 171 0.80 2.48 6.00
CA TRP A 171 -0.34 2.61 5.09
C TRP A 171 -0.76 1.25 4.55
N MET A 172 -2.01 0.89 4.82
CA MET A 172 -2.59 -0.39 4.44
C MET A 172 -3.74 -0.14 3.47
N ALA A 173 -3.73 -0.81 2.32
CA ALA A 173 -4.87 -0.81 1.43
C ALA A 173 -6.03 -1.60 2.05
N TYR A 174 -7.24 -1.09 1.90
CA TYR A 174 -8.45 -1.79 2.33
C TYR A 174 -9.53 -1.86 1.24
N ASP A 175 -9.41 -1.12 0.15
CA ASP A 175 -10.22 -1.33 -1.06
C ASP A 175 -9.42 -0.94 -2.29
N VAL A 176 -9.76 -1.54 -3.42
CA VAL A 176 -9.26 -1.12 -4.74
C VAL A 176 -10.49 -0.92 -5.63
N LYS A 177 -10.54 0.21 -6.33
CA LYS A 177 -11.52 0.44 -7.39
C LYS A 177 -10.81 0.43 -8.72
N ILE A 178 -11.31 -0.37 -9.65
CA ILE A 178 -10.82 -0.44 -11.03
C ILE A 178 -11.98 0.03 -11.92
N ASP A 179 -11.76 1.09 -12.69
CA ASP A 179 -12.79 1.76 -13.51
C ASP A 179 -14.10 2.03 -12.74
N GLY A 180 -13.94 2.51 -11.51
CA GLY A 180 -15.05 2.86 -10.61
C GLY A 180 -15.67 1.68 -9.85
N ILE A 181 -15.31 0.43 -10.16
CA ILE A 181 -15.86 -0.76 -9.53
C ILE A 181 -15.02 -1.15 -8.30
N SER A 182 -15.61 -1.00 -7.11
CA SER A 182 -15.01 -1.40 -5.82
C SER A 182 -15.01 -2.92 -5.63
N LEU A 183 -13.85 -3.47 -5.28
CA LEU A 183 -13.71 -4.88 -4.91
C LEU A 183 -14.59 -5.22 -3.70
N ILE A 184 -14.57 -4.41 -2.64
CA ILE A 184 -15.44 -4.63 -1.48
C ILE A 184 -16.91 -4.68 -1.90
N THR A 185 -17.36 -3.69 -2.68
CA THR A 185 -18.76 -3.57 -3.06
C THR A 185 -19.21 -4.75 -3.92
N ASN A 186 -18.35 -5.22 -4.81
CA ASN A 186 -18.60 -6.38 -5.67
C ASN A 186 -18.90 -7.64 -4.84
N TYR A 187 -18.11 -7.92 -3.80
CA TYR A 187 -18.33 -9.11 -2.97
C TYR A 187 -19.44 -8.92 -1.92
N ARG A 188 -19.59 -7.71 -1.38
CA ARG A 188 -20.53 -7.43 -0.28
C ARG A 188 -21.94 -7.89 -0.61
N THR A 189 -22.48 -7.54 -1.76
CA THR A 189 -23.87 -7.91 -2.13
C THR A 189 -24.06 -9.43 -2.18
N SER A 190 -23.10 -10.14 -2.80
CA SER A 190 -23.16 -11.60 -2.93
C SER A 190 -23.03 -12.29 -1.58
N PHE A 191 -22.01 -11.96 -0.79
CA PHE A 191 -21.76 -12.62 0.49
C PHE A 191 -22.85 -12.35 1.51
N ASN A 192 -23.41 -11.13 1.56
CA ASN A 192 -24.57 -10.86 2.42
C ASN A 192 -25.77 -11.73 2.06
N ARG A 193 -25.99 -12.04 0.78
CA ARG A 193 -27.05 -12.95 0.33
C ARG A 193 -26.76 -14.39 0.76
N GLU A 194 -25.52 -14.85 0.55
CA GLU A 194 -25.09 -16.19 0.94
C GLU A 194 -25.20 -16.40 2.46
N VAL A 195 -24.69 -15.49 3.30
CA VAL A 195 -24.79 -15.66 4.77
C VAL A 195 -26.25 -15.74 5.24
N ARG A 196 -27.17 -15.01 4.60
CA ARG A 196 -28.61 -15.11 4.92
C ARG A 196 -29.22 -16.44 4.52
N SER A 197 -28.72 -17.05 3.43
CA SER A 197 -29.25 -18.28 2.86
C SER A 197 -28.66 -19.54 3.53
N ILE A 198 -27.34 -19.57 3.69
CA ILE A 198 -26.58 -20.76 4.10
C ILE A 198 -25.75 -20.58 5.37
N GLY A 199 -25.88 -19.42 6.04
CA GLY A 199 -25.12 -19.10 7.24
C GLY A 199 -23.64 -18.77 6.96
N MET A 200 -22.93 -18.36 8.01
CA MET A 200 -21.51 -17.99 7.91
C MET A 200 -20.65 -19.20 7.52
N ASP A 201 -20.84 -20.35 8.17
CA ASP A 201 -20.08 -21.56 7.86
C ASP A 201 -20.36 -22.07 6.44
N GLY A 202 -21.59 -21.89 5.95
CA GLY A 202 -21.94 -22.21 4.56
C GLY A 202 -21.17 -21.35 3.57
N LEU A 203 -21.07 -20.03 3.82
CA LEU A 203 -20.27 -19.14 3.00
C LEU A 203 -18.78 -19.52 3.04
N ILE A 204 -18.22 -19.80 4.23
CA ILE A 204 -16.81 -20.21 4.38
C ILE A 204 -16.54 -21.50 3.59
N ARG A 205 -17.41 -22.52 3.70
CA ARG A 205 -17.30 -23.76 2.90
C ARG A 205 -17.37 -23.48 1.40
N LYS A 206 -18.28 -22.59 0.97
CA LYS A 206 -18.41 -22.22 -0.44
C LYS A 206 -17.14 -21.55 -0.98
N ILE A 207 -16.55 -20.62 -0.24
CA ILE A 207 -15.29 -19.95 -0.63
C ILE A 207 -14.13 -20.96 -0.64
N THR A 208 -14.08 -21.86 0.36
CA THR A 208 -13.08 -22.93 0.41
C THR A 208 -13.13 -23.80 -0.85
N ALA A 209 -14.33 -24.23 -1.25
CA ALA A 209 -14.52 -24.98 -2.49
C ALA A 209 -14.11 -24.19 -3.75
N LEU A 210 -14.36 -22.88 -3.79
CA LEU A 210 -13.89 -22.02 -4.89
C LEU A 210 -12.35 -21.94 -4.96
N ASN A 211 -11.69 -21.92 -3.79
CA ASN A 211 -10.23 -21.91 -3.69
C ASN A 211 -9.58 -23.23 -4.11
N GLU A 212 -10.30 -24.34 -4.01
CA GLU A 212 -9.85 -25.69 -4.38
C GLU A 212 -10.07 -26.01 -5.87
N LYS A 213 -11.10 -25.43 -6.49
CA LYS A 213 -11.29 -25.55 -7.94
C LYS A 213 -10.04 -25.03 -8.65
N ARG A 214 -9.38 -25.83 -9.49
CA ARG A 214 -8.27 -25.34 -10.34
C ARG A 214 -8.76 -24.10 -11.11
N VAL A 215 -7.92 -23.08 -11.31
CA VAL A 215 -8.27 -21.94 -12.19
C VAL A 215 -8.50 -22.55 -13.57
N GLN A 216 -9.75 -22.84 -13.91
CA GLN A 216 -10.10 -23.06 -15.30
C GLN A 216 -9.99 -21.68 -15.95
N LYS A 217 -9.11 -21.61 -16.95
CA LYS A 217 -8.97 -20.48 -17.87
C LYS A 217 -10.38 -20.01 -18.23
N GLN A 218 -10.78 -18.88 -17.68
CA GLN A 218 -12.10 -18.33 -17.96
C GLN A 218 -11.95 -17.70 -19.34
N ASP A 219 -12.55 -18.33 -20.34
CA ASP A 219 -12.70 -17.80 -21.69
C ASP A 219 -13.43 -16.46 -21.58
N VAL A 220 -12.69 -15.36 -21.55
CA VAL A 220 -13.24 -14.04 -21.80
C VAL A 220 -13.43 -13.97 -23.31
N ASN A 221 -14.59 -14.51 -23.72
CA ASN A 221 -15.24 -14.13 -24.96
C ASN A 221 -15.26 -12.60 -25.02
N HIS A 222 -14.37 -12.05 -25.84
CA HIS A 222 -14.63 -10.77 -26.47
C HIS A 222 -15.72 -11.05 -27.51
N SER A 223 -16.95 -10.67 -27.19
CA SER A 223 -17.98 -10.38 -28.18
C SER A 223 -17.99 -8.87 -28.42
#